data_AF-A0A9D7QFF6-F1
#
_entry.id   AF-A0A9D7QFF6-F1
#
_cell.length_a   1.000
_cell.length_b   1.000
_cell.length_c   1.000
_cell.angle_alpha   90.00
_cell.angle_beta   90.00
_cell.angle_gamma   90.00
#
_symmetry.space_group_name_H-M   'P 1'
#
loop_
_entity.id
_entity.type
_entity.pdbx_description
1 polymer ?
#
loop_
_entity_poly.entity_id
_entity_poly.type
_entity_poly.pdbx_seq_one_letter_code
_entity_poly.pdbx_strand_id
1 'polypeptide(L)'
;MADHDVDLPRLREQLCVKLGFCLEPVEWQRIVHDPPTTADAFTDEVIVGEGMDPVTINSGLRRQVRDRVRESLWPEEVWPLRVLAVEEGQCVHDWTKVG
;
A
#
# COMPACT_ATOMS: atom_id res chain seq x y z
N MET A 1 2.02 -1.83 -24.14
CA MET A 1 1.23 -2.36 -23.01
C MET A 1 1.98 -1.95 -21.77
N ALA A 2 1.62 -0.81 -21.19
CA ALA A 2 2.30 -0.31 -20.00
C ALA A 2 1.64 -0.93 -18.78
N ASP A 3 2.34 -1.92 -18.25
CA ASP A 3 2.09 -2.57 -16.98
C ASP A 3 2.26 -1.54 -15.86
N HIS A 4 1.23 -0.72 -15.64
CA HIS A 4 1.23 0.30 -14.59
C HIS A 4 0.79 -0.29 -13.25
N ASP A 5 1.54 -1.27 -12.76
CA ASP A 5 1.52 -1.59 -11.34
C ASP A 5 1.88 -0.30 -10.58
N VAL A 6 1.27 -0.07 -9.41
CA VAL A 6 1.84 0.89 -8.47
C VAL A 6 3.30 0.50 -8.34
N ASP A 7 4.22 1.45 -8.44
CA ASP A 7 5.64 1.20 -8.21
C ASP A 7 5.85 1.02 -6.70
N LEU A 8 5.12 0.07 -6.11
CA LEU A 8 5.02 -0.24 -4.69
C LEU A 8 6.40 -0.56 -4.10
N PRO A 9 7.31 -1.26 -4.81
CA PRO A 9 8.70 -1.38 -4.37
C PRO A 9 9.37 -0.03 -4.17
N ARG A 10 9.16 0.92 -5.09
CA ARG A 10 9.72 2.27 -5.03
C ARG A 10 9.06 3.10 -3.93
N LEU A 11 7.74 3.06 -3.79
CA LEU A 11 7.03 3.74 -2.70
C LEU A 11 7.51 3.21 -1.35
N ARG A 12 7.60 1.89 -1.18
CA ARG A 12 8.10 1.24 0.03
C ARG A 12 9.54 1.65 0.35
N GLU A 13 10.43 1.70 -0.65
CA GLU A 13 11.79 2.18 -0.46
C GLU A 13 11.80 3.64 0.02
N GLN A 14 11.01 4.52 -0.62
CA GLN A 14 10.96 5.93 -0.24
C GLN A 14 10.44 6.10 1.19
N LEU A 15 9.37 5.40 1.56
CA LEU A 15 8.80 5.48 2.89
C LEU A 15 9.75 4.92 3.96
N CYS A 16 10.29 3.71 3.76
CA CYS A 16 11.13 3.05 4.75
C CYS A 16 12.52 3.70 4.86
N VAL A 17 13.20 3.97 3.73
CA VAL A 17 14.59 4.46 3.75
C VAL A 17 14.66 5.97 3.95
N LYS A 18 13.75 6.76 3.34
CA LYS A 18 13.83 8.23 3.44
C LYS A 18 13.06 8.79 4.63
N LEU A 19 11.92 8.18 4.98
CA LEU A 19 11.03 8.71 6.00
C LEU A 19 10.95 7.83 7.27
N GLY A 20 11.51 6.62 7.24
CA GLY A 20 11.52 5.71 8.39
C GLY A 20 10.23 4.92 8.60
N PHE A 21 9.33 4.88 7.60
CA PHE A 21 8.07 4.11 7.64
C PHE A 21 8.29 2.74 7.00
N CYS A 22 8.74 1.79 7.82
CA CYS A 22 9.09 0.44 7.42
C CYS A 22 7.99 -0.55 7.82
N LEU A 23 6.81 -0.41 7.21
CA LEU A 23 5.66 -1.24 7.53
C LEU A 23 6.00 -2.73 7.44
N GLU A 24 5.39 -3.50 8.35
CA GLU A 24 5.45 -4.95 8.30
C GLU A 24 4.85 -5.46 6.99
N PRO A 25 5.36 -6.59 6.44
CA PRO A 25 4.84 -7.14 5.19
C PRO A 25 3.32 -7.39 5.18
N VAL A 26 2.74 -7.74 6.34
CA VAL A 26 1.30 -7.97 6.50
C VAL A 26 0.48 -6.69 6.32
N GLU A 27 0.97 -5.55 6.81
CA GLU A 27 0.30 -4.26 6.66
C GLU A 27 0.37 -3.80 5.20
N TRP A 28 1.51 -4.01 4.52
CA TRP A 28 1.60 -3.77 3.09
C TRP A 28 0.61 -4.62 2.30
N GLN A 29 0.47 -5.91 2.63
CA GLN A 29 -0.49 -6.79 1.98
C GLN A 29 -1.93 -6.33 2.21
N ARG A 30 -2.28 -5.91 3.42
CA ARG A 30 -3.60 -5.36 3.75
C ARG A 30 -3.91 -4.12 2.90
N ILE A 31 -3.00 -3.15 2.87
CA ILE A 31 -3.17 -1.89 2.13
C ILE A 31 -3.25 -2.15 0.61
N VAL A 32 -2.54 -3.14 0.08
CA VAL A 32 -2.60 -3.50 -1.34
C VAL A 32 -3.84 -4.32 -1.68
N HIS A 33 -4.34 -5.14 -0.75
CA HIS A 33 -5.53 -5.95 -0.95
C HIS A 33 -6.82 -5.14 -0.85
N ASP A 34 -6.91 -4.20 0.10
CA ASP A 34 -8.03 -3.27 0.22
C ASP A 34 -7.51 -1.83 0.12
N PRO A 35 -7.35 -1.34 -1.11
CA PRO A 35 -6.57 -0.14 -1.34
C PRO A 35 -7.37 1.12 -0.95
N PRO A 36 -6.82 2.04 -0.13
CA PRO A 36 -7.54 3.26 0.26
C PRO A 36 -7.77 4.23 -0.89
N THR A 37 -9.01 4.69 -1.08
CA THR A 37 -9.46 5.43 -2.28
C THR A 37 -8.87 6.82 -2.49
N THR A 38 -8.13 7.35 -1.51
CA THR A 38 -7.51 8.67 -1.60
C THR A 38 -6.09 8.61 -1.08
N ALA A 39 -5.23 9.49 -1.59
CA ALA A 39 -3.85 9.60 -1.11
C ALA A 39 -3.79 9.94 0.39
N ASP A 40 -4.73 10.71 0.93
CA ASP A 40 -4.82 11.02 2.35
C ASP A 40 -5.20 9.77 3.17
N ALA A 41 -6.19 8.98 2.73
CA ALA A 41 -6.54 7.73 3.39
C ALA A 41 -5.39 6.70 3.34
N PHE A 42 -4.69 6.60 2.21
CA PHE A 42 -3.51 5.75 2.07
C PHE A 42 -2.39 6.20 3.00
N THR A 43 -2.17 7.51 3.10
CA THR A 43 -1.21 8.09 4.04
C THR A 43 -1.54 7.70 5.47
N ASP A 44 -2.81 7.77 5.86
CA ASP A 44 -3.24 7.43 7.21
C ASP A 44 -3.07 5.93 7.49
N GLU A 45 -3.41 5.04 6.54
CA GLU A 45 -3.16 3.60 6.69
C GLU A 45 -1.67 3.26 6.76
N VAL A 46 -0.81 3.96 6.02
CA VAL A 46 0.65 3.81 6.13
C VAL A 46 1.13 4.19 7.53
N ILE A 47 0.60 5.28 8.09
CA ILE A 47 0.97 5.76 9.42
C ILE A 47 0.47 4.79 10.50
N VAL A 48 -0.76 4.31 10.37
CA VAL A 48 -1.36 3.31 11.28
C VAL A 48 -0.60 1.99 11.21
N GLY A 49 -0.23 1.52 10.02
CA GLY A 49 0.53 0.28 9.83
C GLY A 49 1.96 0.35 10.37
N GLU A 50 2.51 1.54 10.55
CA GLU A 50 3.78 1.76 11.27
C GLU A 50 3.59 1.80 12.80
N GLY A 51 2.35 1.67 13.30
CA GLY A 51 2.02 1.77 14.73
C GLY A 51 1.95 3.20 15.25
N MET A 52 1.80 4.20 14.37
CA MET A 52 1.63 5.60 14.73
C MET A 52 0.18 6.05 14.57
N ASP A 53 -0.16 7.17 15.18
CA ASP A 53 -1.50 7.77 15.07
C ASP A 53 -1.46 8.98 14.10
N PRO A 54 -2.30 8.99 13.03
CA PRO A 54 -2.27 10.02 12.01
C PRO A 54 -2.78 11.39 12.50
N VAL A 55 -3.49 11.44 13.63
CA VAL A 55 -4.03 12.67 14.22
C VAL A 55 -2.95 13.38 15.04
N THR A 56 -2.10 12.64 15.73
CA THR A 56 -1.10 13.15 16.69
C THR A 56 0.32 13.23 16.13
N ILE A 57 0.60 12.56 15.01
CA ILE A 57 1.89 12.67 14.34
C ILE A 57 2.18 14.12 13.88
N ASN A 58 3.46 14.47 13.78
CA ASN A 58 3.87 15.74 13.24
C ASN A 58 3.27 15.97 11.83
N SER A 59 2.58 17.11 11.66
CA SER A 59 1.88 17.45 10.40
C SER A 59 2.83 17.59 9.21
N GLY A 60 4.08 18.02 9.43
CA GLY A 60 5.11 18.06 8.41
C GLY A 60 5.59 16.67 7.99
N LEU A 61 5.62 15.71 8.91
CA LEU A 61 5.93 14.31 8.60
C LEU A 61 4.77 13.64 7.85
N ARG A 62 3.52 13.82 8.31
CA ARG A 62 2.33 13.34 7.59
C ARG A 62 2.29 13.88 6.16
N ARG A 63 2.61 15.18 5.99
CA ARG A 63 2.68 15.79 4.66
C ARG A 63 3.75 15.15 3.77
N GLN A 64 4.93 14.84 4.29
CA GLN A 64 5.98 14.18 3.52
C GLN A 64 5.57 12.77 3.07
N VAL A 65 4.94 11.98 3.95
CA VAL A 65 4.38 10.67 3.57
C VAL A 65 3.35 10.82 2.45
N ARG A 66 2.41 11.75 2.62
CA ARG A 66 1.38 12.02 1.60
C ARG A 66 1.96 12.45 0.26
N ASP A 67 2.99 13.28 0.27
CA ASP A 67 3.62 13.74 -0.97
C ASP A 67 4.24 12.55 -1.71
N ARG A 68 4.89 11.60 -1.02
CA ARG A 68 5.43 10.36 -1.64
C ARG A 68 4.35 9.44 -2.17
N VAL A 69 3.27 9.29 -1.41
CA VAL A 69 2.10 8.54 -1.82
C VAL A 69 1.50 9.15 -3.08
N ARG A 70 1.27 10.47 -3.12
CA ARG A 70 0.77 11.17 -4.32
C ARG A 70 1.70 11.08 -5.52
N GLU A 71 3.00 11.22 -5.33
CA GLU A 71 3.98 11.09 -6.43
C GLU A 71 3.99 9.67 -7.03
N SER A 72 3.69 8.66 -6.20
CA SER A 72 3.62 7.25 -6.62
C SER A 72 2.25 6.87 -7.19
N LEU A 73 1.19 7.63 -6.86
CA LEU A 73 -0.17 7.46 -7.34
C LEU A 73 -0.41 8.36 -8.57
N TRP A 74 -0.32 7.80 -9.78
CA TRP A 74 -0.66 8.51 -11.02
C TRP A 74 -1.72 7.73 -11.84
N PRO A 75 -2.78 8.35 -12.39
CA PRO A 75 -3.55 9.52 -11.92
C PRO A 75 -4.75 9.11 -11.04
N GLU A 76 -5.37 10.10 -10.37
CA GLU A 76 -6.43 10.04 -9.33
C GLU A 76 -7.75 9.31 -9.71
N GLU A 77 -7.80 8.60 -10.85
CA GLU A 77 -9.02 8.08 -11.48
C GLU A 77 -9.08 6.55 -11.65
N VAL A 78 -8.04 5.80 -11.28
CA VAL A 78 -7.95 4.34 -11.60
C VAL A 78 -7.96 3.40 -10.39
N TRP A 79 -8.16 3.93 -9.19
CA TRP A 79 -8.00 3.16 -7.96
C TRP A 79 -9.08 2.10 -7.64
N PRO A 80 -10.31 2.10 -8.20
CA PRO A 80 -11.20 0.95 -8.03
C PRO A 80 -11.02 -0.14 -9.10
N LEU A 81 -10.22 0.05 -10.16
CA LEU A 81 -10.22 -0.88 -11.31
C LEU A 81 -9.07 -1.88 -11.36
N ARG A 82 -8.05 -1.82 -10.49
CA ARG A 82 -6.89 -2.71 -10.59
C ARG A 82 -6.80 -3.83 -9.53
N VAL A 83 -7.63 -3.80 -8.50
CA VAL A 83 -7.77 -4.93 -7.56
C VAL A 83 -8.93 -5.87 -7.90
N LEU A 84 -9.86 -5.44 -8.76
CA LEU A 84 -10.90 -6.31 -9.32
C LEU A 84 -10.41 -7.21 -10.47
N ALA A 85 -9.11 -7.20 -10.79
CA ALA A 85 -8.47 -8.13 -11.72
C ALA A 85 -7.63 -9.19 -10.99
N VAL A 86 -8.01 -9.59 -9.77
CA VAL A 86 -7.81 -10.98 -9.36
C VAL A 86 -9.05 -11.72 -9.82
N GLU A 87 -9.08 -12.10 -11.10
CA GLU A 87 -10.04 -13.11 -11.54
C GLU A 87 -9.84 -14.35 -10.67
N GLU A 88 -10.95 -14.79 -10.11
CA GLU A 88 -11.14 -16.02 -9.35
C GLU A 88 -10.25 -17.18 -9.82
N GLY A 89 -9.41 -17.69 -8.92
CA GLY A 89 -9.00 -19.09 -8.94
C GLY A 89 -7.52 -19.37 -9.18
N GLN A 90 -6.76 -19.54 -8.10
CA GLN A 90 -5.90 -20.73 -7.90
C GLN A 90 -5.38 -20.83 -6.45
N CYS A 91 -6.24 -21.21 -5.49
CA CYS A 91 -5.74 -21.87 -4.28
C CYS A 91 -5.58 -23.36 -4.61
N VAL A 92 -4.39 -23.79 -5.04
CA VAL A 92 -3.99 -25.21 -5.01
C VAL A 92 -2.90 -25.39 -3.96
N HIS A 93 -3.30 -25.36 -2.69
CA HIS A 93 -2.52 -25.98 -1.63
C HIS A 93 -3.11 -27.38 -1.38
N ASP A 94 -2.74 -28.34 -2.23
CA ASP A 94 -2.93 -29.77 -1.96
C ASP A 94 -1.81 -30.24 -1.02
N TRP A 95 -2.09 -30.29 0.28
CA TRP A 95 -1.22 -30.88 1.30
C TRP A 95 -1.91 -32.03 2.05
N THR A 96 -2.78 -32.80 1.37
CA THR A 96 -3.39 -33.98 1.99
C THR A 96 -3.19 -35.23 1.14
N LYS A 97 -1.95 -35.72 1.13
CA LYS A 97 -1.70 -37.17 1.04
C LYS A 97 -0.37 -37.55 1.70
N VAL A 98 -0.41 -37.64 3.03
CA VAL A 98 0.38 -38.63 3.77
C VAL A 98 -0.62 -39.52 4.51
N GLY A 99 -0.64 -40.80 4.13
CA GLY A 99 -1.60 -41.80 4.58
C GLY A 99 -1.56 -43.00 3.65
#